data_AF-A0A947ZDN0-F1
#
_entry.id   AF-A0A947ZDN0-F1
#
_cell.length_a   1.000
_cell.length_b   1.000
_cell.length_c   1.000
_cell.angle_alpha   90.00
_cell.angle_beta   90.00
_cell.angle_gamma   90.00
#
_symmetry.space_group_name_H-M   'P 1'
#
loop_
_entity.id
_entity.type
_entity.pdbx_description
1 polymer ?
#
loop_
_entity_poly.entity_id
_entity_poly.type
_entity_poly.pdbx_seq_one_letter_code
_entity_poly.pdbx_strand_id
1 'polypeptide(L)'
;MRIIHLSIIAILLLGCDSNTQGSDTCGDGVIDIGEDCDGSELGGQTCQQEGYYGGEISCNDDCTLNVSSCVAEGRCGDGVVDLTDGEECDGADLNEESCNSLDPSLYYSTVGALACTPQCTFDLAGCFFCGDSVINGEESCDGTDLGGLSCADVDPDYYEGEGTLACSNTCELETGGCHFCGDGVINGVESCDGPDLGTNATCEEMGFPGGVPTCEAACDGVSYGSCHTWILLSSGIDHTCGVNSAGEVYCWGNGANGRLGTGTEDDEPNPVKVTGLTDTVTDISA
;
A
#
# COMPACT_ATOMS: atom_id res chain seq x y z
N MET A 1 -57.99 -27.91 59.52
CA MET A 1 -58.11 -26.62 60.22
C MET A 1 -57.41 -25.56 59.36
N ARG A 2 -58.14 -24.49 59.01
CA ARG A 2 -57.78 -23.32 58.14
C ARG A 2 -57.67 -23.69 56.65
N ILE A 3 -58.65 -23.41 55.77
CA ILE A 3 -59.38 -22.17 55.41
C ILE A 3 -58.43 -20.98 55.23
N ILE A 4 -58.08 -20.71 53.97
CA ILE A 4 -57.83 -19.35 53.48
C ILE A 4 -58.48 -19.25 52.08
N HIS A 5 -59.60 -18.54 52.03
CA HIS A 5 -60.16 -17.99 50.80
C HIS A 5 -59.19 -16.93 50.26
N LEU A 6 -58.84 -16.99 48.98
CA LEU A 6 -58.40 -15.81 48.25
C LEU A 6 -59.05 -15.82 46.86
N SER A 7 -60.02 -14.92 46.72
CA SER A 7 -60.73 -14.57 45.50
C SER A 7 -59.75 -14.03 44.46
N ILE A 8 -59.68 -14.66 43.28
CA ILE A 8 -59.04 -14.08 42.10
C ILE A 8 -60.07 -14.08 40.98
N ILE A 9 -60.78 -12.95 40.92
CA ILE A 9 -61.12 -12.15 39.75
C ILE A 9 -61.25 -12.97 38.45
N ALA A 10 -62.50 -13.28 38.09
CA ALA A 10 -62.85 -13.63 36.73
C ALA A 10 -62.60 -12.41 35.84
N ILE A 11 -61.45 -12.41 35.16
CA ILE A 11 -61.17 -11.50 34.06
C ILE A 11 -62.16 -11.88 32.97
N LEU A 12 -63.23 -11.09 32.84
CA LEU A 12 -64.04 -11.02 31.64
C LEU A 12 -63.09 -10.64 30.49
N LEU A 13 -62.63 -11.65 29.76
CA LEU A 13 -62.20 -11.49 28.39
C LEU A 13 -63.45 -11.09 27.60
N LEU A 14 -63.77 -9.79 27.65
CA LEU A 14 -64.35 -9.13 26.49
C LEU A 14 -63.29 -9.32 25.41
N GLY A 15 -63.40 -10.41 24.66
CA GLY A 15 -62.73 -10.47 23.38
C GLY A 15 -63.15 -9.22 22.64
N CYS A 16 -62.17 -8.42 22.20
CA CYS A 16 -62.43 -7.58 21.04
C CYS A 16 -63.00 -8.53 19.99
N ASP A 17 -64.26 -8.31 19.63
CA ASP A 17 -64.79 -8.83 18.38
C ASP A 17 -63.79 -8.33 17.32
N SER A 18 -63.03 -9.23 16.71
CA SER A 18 -62.09 -8.93 15.63
C SER A 18 -62.86 -8.63 14.34
N ASN A 19 -63.86 -7.77 14.49
CA ASN A 19 -64.69 -7.18 13.49
C ASN A 19 -64.64 -5.66 13.66
N THR A 20 -63.48 -5.12 14.04
CA THR A 20 -63.02 -3.93 13.33
C THR A 20 -62.88 -4.38 11.88
N GLN A 21 -63.98 -4.24 11.13
CA GLN A 21 -63.83 -3.75 9.78
C GLN A 21 -62.99 -2.49 9.96
N GLY A 22 -61.68 -2.60 9.74
CA GLY A 22 -61.00 -1.51 9.05
C GLY A 22 -61.84 -1.37 7.80
N SER A 23 -62.78 -0.44 7.85
CA SER A 23 -63.29 0.10 6.61
C SER A 23 -62.00 0.61 5.99
N ASP A 24 -61.57 -0.13 4.97
CA ASP A 24 -60.50 0.20 4.04
C ASP A 24 -60.96 1.51 3.37
N THR A 25 -60.98 2.60 4.13
CA THR A 25 -61.64 3.85 3.77
C THR A 25 -60.54 4.83 3.47
N CYS A 26 -59.93 4.56 2.32
CA CYS A 26 -59.16 5.59 1.70
C CYS A 26 -59.97 6.90 1.61
N GLY A 27 -59.41 7.96 2.16
CA GLY A 27 -60.05 9.28 2.24
C GLY A 27 -60.76 9.57 3.56
N ASP A 28 -60.41 8.90 4.67
CA ASP A 28 -60.93 9.24 6.00
C ASP A 28 -60.12 10.35 6.72
N GLY A 29 -59.01 10.75 6.11
CA GLY A 29 -58.14 11.83 6.53
C GLY A 29 -56.99 11.43 7.44
N VAL A 30 -56.72 10.13 7.62
CA VAL A 30 -55.53 9.62 8.31
C VAL A 30 -54.88 8.49 7.51
N ILE A 31 -53.54 8.44 7.48
CA ILE A 31 -52.82 7.32 6.85
C ILE A 31 -52.77 6.16 7.84
N ASP A 32 -53.47 5.08 7.53
CA ASP A 32 -53.53 3.88 8.35
C ASP A 32 -52.43 2.86 8.03
N ILE A 33 -52.27 1.84 8.89
CA ILE A 33 -51.27 0.80 8.69
C ILE A 33 -51.62 -0.08 7.47
N GLY A 34 -50.83 0.07 6.40
CA GLY A 34 -51.02 -0.64 5.14
C GLY A 34 -51.43 0.26 3.97
N GLU A 35 -51.66 1.55 4.21
CA GLU A 35 -51.89 2.57 3.19
C GLU A 35 -50.57 3.32 2.88
N ASP A 36 -50.36 3.67 1.62
CA ASP A 36 -49.23 4.54 1.23
C ASP A 36 -49.60 6.04 1.36
N CYS A 37 -50.90 6.36 1.30
CA CYS A 37 -51.48 7.70 1.42
C CYS A 37 -52.98 7.57 1.77
N ASP A 38 -53.64 8.66 2.21
CA ASP A 38 -55.09 8.72 2.43
C ASP A 38 -55.67 10.01 1.81
N GLY A 39 -56.38 9.88 0.69
CA GLY A 39 -57.03 11.02 0.02
C GLY A 39 -56.05 12.16 -0.33
N SER A 40 -56.08 13.26 0.44
CA SER A 40 -55.14 14.38 0.29
C SER A 40 -53.95 14.35 1.28
N GLU A 41 -53.99 13.45 2.25
CA GLU A 41 -52.90 13.25 3.20
C GLU A 41 -51.87 12.30 2.58
N LEU A 42 -50.78 12.88 2.09
CA LEU A 42 -49.72 12.16 1.38
C LEU A 42 -48.56 11.76 2.30
N GLY A 43 -48.60 12.11 3.60
CA GLY A 43 -47.55 11.72 4.54
C GLY A 43 -46.19 12.36 4.25
N GLY A 44 -46.18 13.45 3.47
CA GLY A 44 -44.97 14.11 2.99
C GLY A 44 -44.40 13.55 1.69
N GLN A 45 -45.03 12.52 1.10
CA GLN A 45 -44.63 11.94 -0.19
C GLN A 45 -44.73 12.97 -1.31
N THR A 46 -43.72 13.02 -2.17
CA THR A 46 -43.71 13.85 -3.38
C THR A 46 -43.27 13.05 -4.59
N CYS A 47 -43.55 13.56 -5.79
CA CYS A 47 -43.01 12.97 -7.02
C CYS A 47 -41.48 12.83 -6.97
N GLN A 48 -40.75 13.77 -6.34
CA GLN A 48 -39.29 13.69 -6.18
C GLN A 48 -38.82 12.55 -5.27
N GLN A 49 -39.62 12.17 -4.27
CA GLN A 49 -39.29 11.05 -3.39
C GLN A 49 -39.53 9.70 -4.07
N GLU A 50 -40.45 9.67 -5.05
CA GLU A 50 -40.71 8.51 -5.92
C GLU A 50 -39.82 8.49 -7.19
N GLY A 51 -38.82 9.39 -7.28
CA GLY A 51 -37.81 9.43 -8.35
C GLY A 51 -38.13 10.32 -9.56
N TYR A 52 -39.17 11.14 -9.52
CA TYR A 52 -39.59 12.03 -10.62
C TYR A 52 -39.19 13.50 -10.38
N TYR A 53 -38.73 14.24 -11.39
CA TYR A 53 -38.26 15.65 -11.22
C TYR A 53 -39.36 16.67 -10.90
N GLY A 54 -40.63 16.27 -10.96
CA GLY A 54 -41.73 17.15 -10.59
C GLY A 54 -43.09 16.57 -10.89
N GLY A 55 -44.09 17.45 -10.90
CA GLY A 55 -45.49 17.08 -10.99
C GLY A 55 -46.14 16.97 -9.61
N GLU A 56 -47.41 16.58 -9.61
CA GLU A 56 -48.20 16.43 -8.39
C GLU A 56 -48.46 14.94 -8.17
N ILE A 57 -48.10 14.45 -6.98
CA ILE A 57 -48.47 13.11 -6.54
C ILE A 57 -49.87 13.20 -5.92
N SER A 58 -50.69 12.18 -6.15
CA SER A 58 -52.04 12.11 -5.59
C SER A 58 -52.27 10.72 -4.99
N CYS A 59 -53.35 10.55 -4.23
CA CYS A 59 -53.72 9.24 -3.71
C CYS A 59 -54.83 8.62 -4.56
N ASN A 60 -54.70 7.33 -4.90
CA ASN A 60 -55.78 6.58 -5.54
C ASN A 60 -56.88 6.25 -4.53
N ASP A 61 -58.07 5.88 -5.02
CA ASP A 61 -59.19 5.42 -4.19
C ASP A 61 -58.90 4.10 -3.44
N ASP A 62 -57.81 3.39 -3.82
CA ASP A 62 -57.31 2.18 -3.17
C ASP A 62 -56.12 2.44 -2.22
N CYS A 63 -55.85 3.71 -1.89
CA CYS A 63 -54.80 4.13 -0.95
C CYS A 63 -53.37 3.78 -1.36
N THR A 64 -53.17 3.59 -2.67
CA THR A 64 -51.84 3.56 -3.30
C THR A 64 -51.47 4.94 -3.84
N LEU A 65 -50.17 5.26 -3.84
CA LEU A 65 -49.67 6.50 -4.45
C LEU A 65 -49.91 6.50 -5.97
N ASN A 66 -50.51 7.58 -6.44
CA ASN A 66 -50.74 7.85 -7.85
C ASN A 66 -49.67 8.79 -8.39
N VAL A 67 -48.74 8.21 -9.14
CA VAL A 67 -47.62 8.90 -9.80
C VAL A 67 -47.92 9.29 -11.25
N SER A 68 -49.15 9.12 -11.74
CA SER A 68 -49.50 9.40 -13.15
C SER A 68 -49.43 10.89 -13.52
N SER A 69 -49.50 11.77 -12.52
CA SER A 69 -49.37 13.22 -12.67
C SER A 69 -47.97 13.73 -12.33
N CYS A 70 -47.04 12.82 -12.02
CA CYS A 70 -45.62 13.12 -11.98
C CYS A 70 -45.09 13.30 -13.42
N VAL A 71 -44.10 14.18 -13.59
CA VAL A 71 -43.49 14.46 -14.90
C VAL A 71 -42.74 13.21 -15.36
N ALA A 72 -43.16 12.65 -16.49
CA ALA A 72 -42.68 11.34 -16.97
C ALA A 72 -41.36 11.37 -17.76
N GLU A 73 -40.91 12.56 -18.17
CA GLU A 73 -39.64 12.79 -18.89
C GLU A 73 -38.59 13.27 -17.87
N GLY A 74 -37.37 12.72 -17.92
CA GLY A 74 -36.39 12.77 -16.84
C GLY A 74 -36.84 11.86 -15.71
N ARG A 75 -36.27 10.67 -15.55
CA ARG A 75 -36.46 9.91 -14.31
C ARG A 75 -35.12 9.41 -13.84
N CYS A 76 -34.78 9.78 -12.61
CA CYS A 76 -33.58 9.27 -11.99
C CYS A 76 -33.70 7.75 -11.78
N GLY A 77 -32.84 6.97 -12.45
CA GLY A 77 -32.87 5.51 -12.41
C GLY A 77 -33.61 4.86 -13.58
N ASP A 78 -33.90 5.58 -14.66
CA ASP A 78 -34.50 5.01 -15.88
C ASP A 78 -33.48 4.44 -16.88
N GLY A 79 -32.19 4.58 -16.56
CA GLY A 79 -31.06 4.07 -17.32
C GLY A 79 -30.62 4.97 -18.46
N VAL A 80 -31.05 6.24 -18.48
CA VAL A 80 -30.62 7.27 -19.42
C VAL A 80 -30.27 8.53 -18.66
N VAL A 81 -29.10 9.13 -18.93
CA VAL A 81 -28.72 10.41 -18.33
C VAL A 81 -29.35 11.58 -19.12
N ASP A 82 -30.42 12.15 -18.59
CA ASP A 82 -31.20 13.24 -19.20
C ASP A 82 -30.61 14.64 -18.89
N LEU A 83 -29.48 14.96 -19.53
CA LEU A 83 -28.75 16.22 -19.33
C LEU A 83 -29.60 17.50 -19.52
N THR A 84 -30.63 17.46 -20.37
CA THR A 84 -31.51 18.62 -20.61
C THR A 84 -32.42 18.93 -19.43
N ASP A 85 -32.65 17.95 -18.58
CA ASP A 85 -33.57 18.00 -17.44
C ASP A 85 -32.82 18.05 -16.11
N GLY A 86 -31.48 18.16 -16.16
CA GLY A 86 -30.61 18.48 -15.03
C GLY A 86 -29.96 17.28 -14.36
N GLU A 87 -29.98 16.11 -15.00
CA GLU A 87 -29.27 14.93 -14.51
C GLU A 87 -27.76 15.06 -14.71
N GLU A 88 -27.00 14.63 -13.72
CA GLU A 88 -25.54 14.47 -13.82
C GLU A 88 -25.16 12.99 -14.07
N CYS A 89 -25.99 12.06 -13.60
CA CYS A 89 -25.84 10.61 -13.68
C CYS A 89 -27.22 9.92 -13.54
N ASP A 90 -27.32 8.62 -13.82
CA ASP A 90 -28.52 7.79 -13.61
C ASP A 90 -28.13 6.44 -12.98
N GLY A 91 -28.37 6.28 -11.69
CA GLY A 91 -28.08 5.03 -10.98
C GLY A 91 -26.61 4.59 -11.07
N ALA A 92 -26.31 3.62 -11.94
CA ALA A 92 -24.95 3.16 -12.22
C ALA A 92 -24.32 3.79 -13.49
N ASP A 93 -25.13 4.46 -14.31
CA ASP A 93 -24.65 5.25 -15.43
C ASP A 93 -24.15 6.60 -14.92
N LEU A 94 -22.83 6.73 -14.77
CA LEU A 94 -22.19 7.94 -14.28
C LEU A 94 -21.83 8.90 -15.42
N ASN A 95 -22.43 8.75 -16.62
CA ASN A 95 -22.14 9.58 -17.78
C ASN A 95 -20.65 9.60 -18.16
N GLU A 96 -19.98 8.46 -18.01
CA GLU A 96 -18.53 8.29 -18.20
C GLU A 96 -17.64 9.13 -17.23
N GLU A 97 -18.23 9.74 -16.20
CA GLU A 97 -17.51 10.48 -15.17
C GLU A 97 -16.96 9.56 -14.07
N SER A 98 -15.95 10.07 -13.36
CA SER A 98 -15.26 9.44 -12.25
C SER A 98 -14.82 10.50 -11.25
N CYS A 99 -14.38 10.10 -10.06
CA CYS A 99 -13.79 11.03 -9.09
C CYS A 99 -12.68 11.90 -9.71
N ASN A 100 -11.91 11.36 -10.67
CA ASN A 100 -10.81 12.04 -11.35
C ASN A 100 -11.25 13.07 -12.39
N SER A 101 -12.42 12.88 -13.03
CA SER A 101 -12.87 13.76 -14.11
C SER A 101 -13.66 14.96 -13.61
N LEU A 102 -14.28 14.85 -12.42
CA LEU A 102 -15.12 15.90 -11.84
C LEU A 102 -14.37 17.03 -11.11
N ASP A 103 -13.09 16.85 -10.78
CA ASP A 103 -12.24 17.94 -10.25
C ASP A 103 -10.89 18.04 -10.98
N PRO A 104 -10.84 18.74 -12.13
CA PRO A 104 -9.60 19.01 -12.85
C PRO A 104 -8.74 20.12 -12.22
N SER A 105 -9.18 20.72 -11.09
CA SER A 105 -8.45 21.80 -10.42
C SER A 105 -7.41 21.31 -9.41
N LEU A 106 -7.45 20.03 -9.07
CA LEU A 106 -6.55 19.43 -8.08
C LEU A 106 -5.43 18.69 -8.80
N TYR A 107 -4.21 19.10 -8.51
CA TYR A 107 -2.95 18.60 -9.06
C TYR A 107 -2.62 17.15 -8.62
N TYR A 108 -3.54 16.49 -7.91
CA TYR A 108 -3.40 15.19 -7.27
C TYR A 108 -4.56 14.29 -7.70
N SER A 109 -4.30 13.00 -7.94
CA SER A 109 -5.34 12.08 -8.40
C SER A 109 -6.33 11.77 -7.28
N THR A 110 -7.61 11.93 -7.59
CA THR A 110 -8.70 11.48 -6.73
C THR A 110 -8.98 10.01 -7.01
N VAL A 111 -9.04 9.22 -5.96
CA VAL A 111 -9.29 7.77 -6.03
C VAL A 111 -10.65 7.45 -5.40
N GLY A 112 -11.07 6.19 -5.49
CA GLY A 112 -12.34 5.73 -4.94
C GLY A 112 -13.50 5.71 -5.94
N ALA A 113 -14.69 5.48 -5.42
CA ALA A 113 -15.89 5.19 -6.19
C ALA A 113 -16.83 6.39 -6.21
N LEU A 114 -17.02 6.95 -7.41
CA LEU A 114 -18.08 7.90 -7.68
C LEU A 114 -19.42 7.17 -7.68
N ALA A 115 -20.44 7.74 -7.05
CA ALA A 115 -21.79 7.19 -7.06
C ALA A 115 -22.80 8.23 -7.53
N CYS A 116 -24.00 7.77 -7.86
CA CYS A 116 -25.13 8.63 -8.21
C CYS A 116 -26.12 8.67 -7.04
N THR A 117 -26.52 9.87 -6.61
CA THR A 117 -27.55 10.01 -5.58
C THR A 117 -28.94 9.65 -6.13
N PRO A 118 -29.95 9.39 -5.26
CA PRO A 118 -31.34 9.23 -5.69
C PRO A 118 -31.96 10.49 -6.31
N GLN A 119 -31.22 11.59 -6.41
CA GLN A 119 -31.64 12.84 -7.06
C GLN A 119 -30.83 13.08 -8.35
N CYS A 120 -30.08 12.07 -8.82
CA CYS A 120 -29.29 12.08 -10.04
C CYS A 120 -28.23 13.20 -10.11
N THR A 121 -27.67 13.47 -8.93
CA THR A 121 -26.45 14.26 -8.77
C THR A 121 -25.29 13.35 -8.39
N PHE A 122 -24.06 13.76 -8.68
CA PHE A 122 -22.88 13.03 -8.24
C PHE A 122 -22.75 13.00 -6.71
N ASP A 123 -22.48 11.82 -6.18
CA ASP A 123 -22.10 11.59 -4.78
C ASP A 123 -20.59 11.42 -4.69
N LEU A 124 -19.92 12.41 -4.10
CA LEU A 124 -18.47 12.45 -3.92
C LEU A 124 -18.02 11.85 -2.57
N ALA A 125 -18.93 11.32 -1.75
CA ALA A 125 -18.58 10.77 -0.44
C ALA A 125 -17.62 9.55 -0.53
N GLY A 126 -17.61 8.86 -1.67
CA GLY A 126 -16.68 7.77 -1.97
C GLY A 126 -15.41 8.20 -2.73
N CYS A 127 -15.22 9.50 -2.97
CA CYS A 127 -14.03 10.05 -3.61
C CYS A 127 -13.03 10.52 -2.55
N PHE A 128 -11.80 10.04 -2.66
CA PHE A 128 -10.71 10.27 -1.70
C PHE A 128 -9.50 10.91 -2.39
N PHE A 129 -8.67 11.62 -1.63
CA PHE A 129 -7.60 12.45 -2.16
C PHE A 129 -6.25 11.83 -1.88
N CYS A 130 -5.61 11.33 -2.92
CA CYS A 130 -4.26 10.82 -2.77
C CYS A 130 -3.24 11.94 -2.55
N GLY A 131 -2.61 11.98 -1.38
CA GLY A 131 -1.61 12.98 -1.00
C GLY A 131 -2.08 14.00 0.03
N ASP A 132 -3.22 13.76 0.70
CA ASP A 132 -3.72 14.61 1.78
C ASP A 132 -3.15 14.25 3.17
N SER A 133 -2.23 13.28 3.19
CA SER A 133 -1.57 12.70 4.37
C SER A 133 -2.50 11.94 5.31
N VAL A 134 -3.61 11.41 4.80
CA VAL A 134 -4.56 10.59 5.58
C VAL A 134 -4.99 9.37 4.76
N ILE A 135 -4.53 8.18 5.15
CA ILE A 135 -5.04 6.94 4.54
C ILE A 135 -6.51 6.74 4.91
N ASN A 136 -7.39 6.78 3.92
CA ASN A 136 -8.83 6.64 4.09
C ASN A 136 -9.50 5.91 2.91
N GLY A 137 -10.72 5.41 3.13
CA GLY A 137 -11.46 4.72 2.07
C GLY A 137 -10.76 3.46 1.55
N GLU A 138 -10.49 3.44 0.24
CA GLU A 138 -9.81 2.34 -0.47
C GLU A 138 -8.30 2.59 -0.70
N GLU A 139 -7.72 3.62 -0.08
CA GLU A 139 -6.30 3.94 -0.21
C GLU A 139 -5.43 2.87 0.47
N SER A 140 -4.42 2.35 -0.24
CA SER A 140 -3.40 1.47 0.36
C SER A 140 -2.27 2.25 1.02
N CYS A 141 -2.11 3.52 0.64
CA CYS A 141 -1.15 4.50 1.14
C CYS A 141 -1.63 5.90 0.71
N ASP A 142 -1.07 6.96 1.27
CA ASP A 142 -1.32 8.35 0.87
C ASP A 142 0.00 9.14 0.84
N GLY A 143 0.50 9.45 -0.36
CA GLY A 143 1.70 10.27 -0.53
C GLY A 143 2.94 9.69 0.17
N THR A 144 3.31 10.23 1.33
CA THR A 144 4.40 9.70 2.17
C THR A 144 3.92 8.86 3.36
N ASP A 145 2.62 8.85 3.64
CA ASP A 145 2.01 7.97 4.63
C ASP A 145 1.78 6.59 4.02
N LEU A 146 2.60 5.62 4.44
CA LEU A 146 2.51 4.22 4.01
C LEU A 146 1.74 3.36 5.02
N GLY A 147 1.09 3.96 6.03
CA GLY A 147 0.35 3.22 7.06
C GLY A 147 1.27 2.42 7.98
N GLY A 148 2.54 2.80 8.04
CA GLY A 148 3.59 2.07 8.76
C GLY A 148 4.10 0.81 8.04
N LEU A 149 3.67 0.58 6.79
CA LEU A 149 4.16 -0.53 5.97
C LEU A 149 5.57 -0.27 5.45
N SER A 150 6.30 -1.36 5.31
CA SER A 150 7.62 -1.45 4.69
C SER A 150 7.61 -2.52 3.60
N CYS A 151 8.71 -2.63 2.84
CA CYS A 151 8.86 -3.70 1.85
C CYS A 151 8.70 -5.11 2.48
N ALA A 152 9.11 -5.29 3.74
CA ALA A 152 8.92 -6.53 4.50
C ALA A 152 7.44 -6.89 4.70
N ASP A 153 6.56 -5.90 4.82
CA ASP A 153 5.15 -6.14 5.10
C ASP A 153 4.36 -6.49 3.83
N VAL A 154 4.85 -6.04 2.67
CA VAL A 154 4.20 -6.28 1.36
C VAL A 154 4.52 -7.67 0.83
N ASP A 155 5.78 -8.10 0.89
CA ASP A 155 6.17 -9.47 0.58
C ASP A 155 7.32 -9.92 1.52
N PRO A 156 7.00 -10.51 2.68
CA PRO A 156 7.99 -10.89 3.68
C PRO A 156 8.91 -12.02 3.22
N ASP A 157 8.46 -12.85 2.28
CA ASP A 157 9.26 -13.96 1.75
C ASP A 157 10.24 -13.49 0.67
N TYR A 158 10.03 -12.30 0.10
CA TYR A 158 10.82 -11.77 -1.02
C TYR A 158 11.71 -10.58 -0.64
N TYR A 159 11.26 -9.64 0.20
CA TYR A 159 12.01 -8.39 0.44
C TYR A 159 12.79 -8.32 1.75
N GLU A 160 12.59 -9.24 2.71
CA GLU A 160 13.20 -9.27 4.07
C GLU A 160 13.28 -7.91 4.82
N GLY A 161 12.58 -6.86 4.36
CA GLY A 161 12.57 -5.51 4.94
C GLY A 161 13.52 -4.49 4.31
N GLU A 162 14.22 -4.84 3.24
CA GLU A 162 15.17 -3.96 2.56
C GLU A 162 14.51 -3.19 1.40
N GLY A 163 15.11 -2.03 1.05
CA GLY A 163 14.61 -1.12 0.02
C GLY A 163 13.64 -0.04 0.53
N THR A 164 13.07 0.72 -0.41
CA THR A 164 12.13 1.83 -0.13
C THR A 164 10.78 1.54 -0.76
N LEU A 165 9.76 1.39 0.08
CA LEU A 165 8.36 1.33 -0.37
C LEU A 165 7.88 2.75 -0.64
N ALA A 166 7.14 2.95 -1.74
CA ALA A 166 6.58 4.25 -2.11
C ALA A 166 5.06 4.14 -2.31
N CYS A 167 4.41 5.29 -2.37
CA CYS A 167 3.01 5.40 -2.76
C CYS A 167 2.91 6.03 -4.14
N SER A 168 2.17 5.40 -5.05
CA SER A 168 1.90 5.97 -6.36
C SER A 168 1.00 7.20 -6.25
N ASN A 169 0.86 7.93 -7.34
CA ASN A 169 -0.15 8.99 -7.42
C ASN A 169 -1.59 8.46 -7.42
N THR A 170 -1.80 7.15 -7.62
CA THR A 170 -3.11 6.49 -7.54
C THR A 170 -3.33 5.77 -6.21
N CYS A 171 -2.52 6.07 -5.18
CA CYS A 171 -2.65 5.51 -3.84
C CYS A 171 -2.52 3.97 -3.78
N GLU A 172 -1.75 3.43 -4.72
CA GLU A 172 -1.29 2.04 -4.71
C GLU A 172 0.15 1.98 -4.18
N LEU A 173 0.47 0.91 -3.45
CA LEU A 173 1.83 0.69 -2.98
C LEU A 173 2.75 0.32 -4.15
N GLU A 174 3.83 1.09 -4.32
CA GLU A 174 4.85 0.87 -5.33
C GLU A 174 6.04 0.12 -4.74
N THR A 175 6.24 -1.12 -5.19
CA THR A 175 7.36 -1.98 -4.77
C THR A 175 8.60 -1.85 -5.65
N GLY A 176 8.62 -0.93 -6.62
CA GLY A 176 9.76 -0.74 -7.52
C GLY A 176 11.06 -0.30 -6.84
N GLY A 177 10.97 0.23 -5.61
CA GLY A 177 12.11 0.52 -4.74
C GLY A 177 12.41 -0.57 -3.71
N CYS A 178 11.61 -1.63 -3.64
CA CYS A 178 11.85 -2.80 -2.79
C CYS A 178 12.76 -3.79 -3.54
N HIS A 179 13.82 -4.27 -2.89
CA HIS A 179 14.79 -5.19 -3.50
C HIS A 179 15.38 -6.13 -2.44
N PHE A 180 15.97 -7.24 -2.89
CA PHE A 180 16.62 -8.23 -2.03
C PHE A 180 18.13 -8.20 -2.28
N CYS A 181 18.89 -7.84 -1.25
CA CYS A 181 20.35 -7.88 -1.33
C CYS A 181 20.85 -9.32 -1.09
N GLY A 182 21.43 -9.94 -2.11
CA GLY A 182 22.05 -11.27 -2.03
C GLY A 182 21.42 -12.36 -2.91
N ASP A 183 20.58 -12.01 -3.90
CA ASP A 183 19.98 -13.00 -4.82
C ASP A 183 20.93 -13.42 -5.95
N GLY A 184 22.11 -12.80 -6.00
CA GLY A 184 23.15 -13.01 -7.00
C GLY A 184 22.92 -12.22 -8.29
N VAL A 185 22.02 -11.25 -8.31
CA VAL A 185 21.67 -10.45 -9.49
C VAL A 185 21.60 -8.97 -9.15
N ILE A 186 22.61 -8.21 -9.58
CA ILE A 186 22.56 -6.75 -9.46
C ILE A 186 21.44 -6.19 -10.33
N ASN A 187 20.42 -5.61 -9.70
CA ASN A 187 19.25 -5.06 -10.38
C ASN A 187 18.76 -3.76 -9.74
N GLY A 188 17.91 -3.01 -10.47
CA GLY A 188 17.35 -1.76 -9.98
C GLY A 188 18.39 -0.71 -9.57
N VAL A 189 18.45 -0.41 -8.27
CA VAL A 189 19.32 0.60 -7.65
C VAL A 189 20.59 0.01 -6.99
N GLU A 190 20.79 -1.30 -7.10
CA GLU A 190 21.91 -1.98 -6.46
C GLU A 190 23.25 -1.63 -7.12
N SER A 191 24.25 -1.34 -6.30
CA SER A 191 25.64 -1.14 -6.73
C SER A 191 26.44 -2.45 -6.72
N CYS A 192 25.99 -3.42 -5.93
CA CYS A 192 26.51 -4.79 -5.81
C CYS A 192 25.39 -5.69 -5.28
N ASP A 193 25.58 -7.01 -5.35
CA ASP A 193 24.69 -8.02 -4.76
C ASP A 193 25.52 -9.18 -4.22
N GLY A 194 25.52 -9.37 -2.90
CA GLY A 194 26.21 -10.48 -2.25
C GLY A 194 27.68 -10.61 -2.70
N PRO A 195 28.08 -11.68 -3.41
CA PRO A 195 29.43 -11.84 -3.95
C PRO A 195 29.69 -11.09 -5.26
N ASP A 196 28.65 -10.64 -5.98
CA ASP A 196 28.79 -9.82 -7.18
C ASP A 196 28.97 -8.36 -6.79
N LEU A 197 30.16 -7.81 -7.00
CA LEU A 197 30.47 -6.43 -6.61
C LEU A 197 30.13 -5.39 -7.68
N GLY A 198 29.55 -5.81 -8.82
CA GLY A 198 29.19 -4.93 -9.95
C GLY A 198 30.35 -4.22 -10.63
N THR A 199 31.55 -4.45 -10.11
CA THR A 199 32.80 -3.77 -10.42
C THR A 199 33.93 -4.77 -10.28
N ASN A 200 35.10 -4.44 -10.81
CA ASN A 200 36.31 -5.24 -10.61
C ASN A 200 37.01 -4.89 -9.28
N ALA A 201 36.26 -4.40 -8.28
CA ALA A 201 36.82 -3.90 -7.03
C ALA A 201 37.65 -4.98 -6.33
N THR A 202 38.92 -4.67 -6.09
CA THR A 202 39.81 -5.52 -5.29
C THR A 202 40.40 -4.75 -4.11
N CYS A 203 40.76 -5.47 -3.05
CA CYS A 203 41.50 -4.88 -1.93
C CYS A 203 42.85 -4.31 -2.39
N GLU A 204 43.51 -4.95 -3.36
CA GLU A 204 44.82 -4.53 -3.88
C GLU A 204 44.77 -3.19 -4.63
N GLU A 205 43.72 -2.94 -5.42
CA GLU A 205 43.51 -1.65 -6.10
C GLU A 205 43.36 -0.48 -5.13
N MET A 206 42.83 -0.76 -3.93
CA MET A 206 42.69 0.23 -2.84
C MET A 206 43.93 0.28 -1.93
N GLY A 207 45.00 -0.46 -2.25
CA GLY A 207 46.27 -0.45 -1.55
C GLY A 207 46.36 -1.38 -0.33
N PHE A 208 45.40 -2.28 -0.15
CA PHE A 208 45.44 -3.28 0.92
C PHE A 208 46.27 -4.52 0.52
N PRO A 209 46.99 -5.15 1.45
CA PRO A 209 47.81 -6.35 1.22
C PRO A 209 47.05 -7.68 1.04
N GLY A 210 45.82 -7.62 0.52
CA GLY A 210 44.99 -8.79 0.27
C GLY A 210 43.61 -8.71 0.94
N GLY A 211 42.91 -9.83 0.94
CA GLY A 211 41.50 -9.94 1.31
C GLY A 211 40.58 -9.79 0.09
N VAL A 212 39.28 -9.93 0.33
CA VAL A 212 38.23 -9.79 -0.70
C VAL A 212 37.20 -8.80 -0.18
N PRO A 213 36.92 -7.69 -0.90
CA PRO A 213 35.87 -6.77 -0.50
C PRO A 213 34.50 -7.44 -0.57
N THR A 214 33.53 -6.90 0.15
CA THR A 214 32.18 -7.46 0.23
C THR A 214 31.15 -6.41 -0.14
N CYS A 215 30.01 -6.83 -0.68
CA CYS A 215 28.88 -5.92 -0.81
C CYS A 215 28.39 -5.47 0.58
N GLU A 216 28.04 -4.20 0.73
CA GLU A 216 27.36 -3.71 1.93
C GLU A 216 25.97 -4.34 2.05
N ALA A 217 25.46 -4.50 3.28
CA ALA A 217 24.19 -5.18 3.51
C ALA A 217 22.98 -4.50 2.84
N ALA A 218 23.08 -3.20 2.57
CA ALA A 218 22.08 -2.42 1.86
C ALA A 218 22.27 -2.42 0.33
N CYS A 219 23.30 -3.11 -0.19
CA CYS A 219 23.63 -3.17 -1.61
C CYS A 219 23.87 -1.79 -2.28
N ASP A 220 24.15 -0.74 -1.51
CA ASP A 220 24.40 0.63 -1.97
C ASP A 220 25.90 0.96 -2.14
N GLY A 221 26.79 0.02 -1.80
CA GLY A 221 28.23 0.21 -1.87
C GLY A 221 29.05 -1.05 -1.61
N VAL A 222 30.34 -0.95 -1.94
CA VAL A 222 31.33 -2.01 -1.68
C VAL A 222 32.11 -1.68 -0.40
N SER A 223 32.11 -2.61 0.54
CA SER A 223 32.85 -2.54 1.79
C SER A 223 34.25 -3.15 1.66
N TYR A 224 35.24 -2.43 2.20
CA TYR A 224 36.64 -2.88 2.29
C TYR A 224 37.02 -3.32 3.71
N GLY A 225 36.05 -3.48 4.62
CA GLY A 225 36.32 -3.85 6.02
C GLY A 225 36.95 -5.24 6.20
N SER A 226 36.76 -6.13 5.23
CA SER A 226 37.36 -7.47 5.15
C SER A 226 38.76 -7.49 4.52
N CYS A 227 39.21 -6.37 3.93
CA CYS A 227 40.55 -6.27 3.38
C CYS A 227 41.61 -6.38 4.48
N HIS A 228 42.69 -7.08 4.18
CA HIS A 228 43.77 -7.27 5.13
C HIS A 228 44.56 -5.97 5.31
N THR A 229 45.20 -5.81 6.47
CA THR A 229 46.06 -4.66 6.75
C THR A 229 47.46 -5.13 7.11
N TRP A 230 48.48 -4.28 6.91
CA TRP A 230 49.82 -4.58 7.38
C TRP A 230 49.88 -4.49 8.90
N ILE A 231 50.28 -5.56 9.57
CA ILE A 231 50.41 -5.60 11.03
C ILE A 231 51.87 -5.57 11.49
N LEU A 232 52.81 -5.99 10.64
CA LEU A 232 54.25 -5.97 10.90
C LEU A 232 55.02 -5.61 9.64
N LEU A 233 56.16 -4.93 9.83
CA LEU A 233 57.13 -4.61 8.78
C LEU A 233 58.54 -4.86 9.31
N SER A 234 59.41 -5.39 8.47
CA SER A 234 60.83 -5.58 8.74
C SER A 234 61.65 -5.20 7.51
N SER A 235 62.63 -4.33 7.70
CA SER A 235 63.49 -3.82 6.63
C SER A 235 64.90 -4.38 6.78
N GLY A 236 65.39 -5.04 5.74
CA GLY A 236 66.81 -5.41 5.61
C GLY A 236 67.61 -4.32 4.88
N ILE A 237 68.75 -4.70 4.29
CA ILE A 237 69.64 -3.76 3.58
C ILE A 237 68.96 -3.19 2.32
N ASP A 238 68.50 -4.06 1.42
CA ASP A 238 67.90 -3.69 0.13
C ASP A 238 66.54 -4.37 -0.12
N HIS A 239 65.89 -4.87 0.92
CA HIS A 239 64.58 -5.51 0.83
C HIS A 239 63.75 -5.22 2.08
N THR A 240 62.43 -5.31 1.96
CA THR A 240 61.48 -5.15 3.06
C THR A 240 60.52 -6.32 3.00
N CYS A 241 60.12 -6.82 4.17
CA CYS A 241 59.05 -7.79 4.31
C CYS A 241 57.97 -7.28 5.25
N GLY A 242 56.74 -7.70 5.01
CA GLY A 242 55.58 -7.36 5.82
C GLY A 242 54.72 -8.59 6.08
N VAL A 243 54.00 -8.55 7.21
CA VAL A 243 52.98 -9.52 7.55
C VAL A 243 51.63 -8.83 7.51
N ASN A 244 50.67 -9.39 6.78
CA ASN A 244 49.30 -8.89 6.76
C ASN A 244 48.47 -9.45 7.92
N SER A 245 47.26 -8.93 8.14
CA SER A 245 46.39 -9.34 9.24
C SER A 245 45.88 -10.78 9.14
N ALA A 246 46.04 -11.44 7.98
CA ALA A 246 45.81 -12.87 7.81
C ALA A 246 47.03 -13.74 8.20
N GLY A 247 48.14 -13.10 8.59
CA GLY A 247 49.40 -13.77 8.93
C GLY A 247 50.21 -14.23 7.72
N GLU A 248 49.91 -13.70 6.53
CA GLU A 248 50.64 -13.99 5.31
C GLU A 248 51.84 -13.05 5.17
N VAL A 249 52.95 -13.56 4.63
CA VAL A 249 54.18 -12.80 4.47
C VAL A 249 54.37 -12.38 3.02
N TYR A 250 54.74 -11.13 2.84
CA TYR A 250 55.11 -10.56 1.56
C TYR A 250 56.47 -9.87 1.67
N CYS A 251 57.33 -10.02 0.69
CA CYS A 251 58.63 -9.36 0.63
C CYS A 251 58.77 -8.61 -0.70
N TRP A 252 59.56 -7.54 -0.73
CA TRP A 252 59.87 -6.76 -1.93
C TRP A 252 61.23 -6.08 -1.81
N GLY A 253 61.78 -5.66 -2.93
CA GLY A 253 63.12 -5.11 -3.09
C GLY A 253 64.05 -6.06 -3.84
N ASN A 254 65.31 -6.14 -3.43
CA ASN A 254 66.32 -6.96 -4.09
C ASN A 254 66.15 -8.46 -3.80
N GLY A 255 66.09 -9.28 -4.86
CA GLY A 255 65.86 -10.73 -4.83
C GLY A 255 67.09 -11.60 -4.62
N ALA A 256 68.30 -11.03 -4.72
CA ALA A 256 69.51 -11.85 -4.84
C ALA A 256 69.72 -12.78 -3.63
N ASN A 257 70.21 -13.99 -3.87
CA ASN A 257 70.29 -15.10 -2.91
C ASN A 257 68.92 -15.66 -2.47
N GLY A 258 67.84 -15.38 -3.19
CA GLY A 258 66.48 -15.86 -2.90
C GLY A 258 65.85 -15.23 -1.65
N ARG A 259 66.32 -14.04 -1.24
CA ARG A 259 65.95 -13.43 0.05
C ARG A 259 64.48 -13.02 0.18
N LEU A 260 63.76 -12.93 -0.94
CA LEU A 260 62.32 -12.64 -0.94
C LEU A 260 61.45 -13.88 -0.73
N GLY A 261 62.03 -15.09 -0.74
CA GLY A 261 61.29 -16.33 -0.46
C GLY A 261 60.23 -16.70 -1.50
N THR A 262 60.31 -16.18 -2.73
CA THR A 262 59.43 -16.50 -3.86
C THR A 262 59.83 -17.77 -4.62
N GLY A 263 61.01 -18.33 -4.31
CA GLY A 263 61.60 -19.43 -5.07
C GLY A 263 62.41 -19.00 -6.29
N THR A 264 62.52 -17.68 -6.55
CA THR A 264 63.41 -17.09 -7.56
C THR A 264 64.42 -16.14 -6.90
N GLU A 265 65.36 -15.61 -7.68
CA GLU A 265 66.32 -14.58 -7.23
C GLU A 265 66.02 -13.20 -7.85
N ASP A 266 64.84 -13.04 -8.45
CA ASP A 266 64.44 -11.83 -9.17
C ASP A 266 64.12 -10.68 -8.20
N ASP A 267 64.49 -9.46 -8.60
CA ASP A 267 64.14 -8.25 -7.87
C ASP A 267 62.65 -7.93 -8.08
N GLU A 268 61.96 -7.57 -6.99
CA GLU A 268 60.51 -7.31 -7.00
C GLU A 268 60.22 -5.91 -6.46
N PRO A 269 59.78 -4.96 -7.30
CA PRO A 269 59.53 -3.60 -6.86
C PRO A 269 58.25 -3.47 -5.99
N ASN A 270 57.37 -4.48 -6.00
CA ASN A 270 56.11 -4.51 -5.27
C ASN A 270 56.07 -5.71 -4.32
N PRO A 271 55.27 -5.66 -3.24
CA PRO A 271 55.07 -6.80 -2.33
C PRO A 271 54.67 -8.06 -3.08
N VAL A 272 55.50 -9.10 -2.99
CA VAL A 272 55.21 -10.43 -3.54
C VAL A 272 55.11 -11.44 -2.40
N LYS A 273 54.14 -12.35 -2.52
CA LYS A 273 53.86 -13.35 -1.48
C LYS A 273 55.01 -14.34 -1.34
N VAL A 274 55.48 -14.53 -0.11
CA VAL A 274 56.46 -15.57 0.23
C VAL A 274 55.80 -16.94 0.08
N THR A 275 56.51 -17.88 -0.54
CA THR A 275 56.02 -19.23 -0.79
C THR A 275 56.49 -20.22 0.28
N GLY A 276 55.76 -21.33 0.45
CA GLY A 276 56.16 -22.41 1.36
C GLY A 276 55.84 -22.18 2.84
N LEU A 277 55.21 -21.05 3.18
CA LEU A 277 54.63 -20.81 4.51
C LEU A 277 53.17 -21.27 4.52
N THR A 278 52.79 -22.07 5.51
CA THR A 278 51.43 -22.63 5.66
C THR A 278 50.77 -22.24 6.98
N ASP A 279 51.58 -21.88 7.98
CA ASP A 279 51.12 -21.40 9.28
C ASP A 279 51.07 -19.86 9.32
N THR A 280 50.21 -19.32 10.17
CA THR A 280 50.12 -17.89 10.46
C THR A 280 51.44 -17.38 11.04
N VAL A 281 52.04 -16.39 10.37
CA VAL A 281 53.26 -15.74 10.85
C VAL A 281 52.91 -14.62 11.81
N THR A 282 53.58 -14.60 12.97
CA THR A 282 53.37 -13.60 14.03
C THR A 282 54.56 -12.68 14.25
N ASP A 283 55.69 -12.96 13.62
CA ASP A 283 56.90 -12.15 13.73
C ASP A 283 57.79 -12.34 12.49
N ILE A 284 58.56 -11.32 12.14
CA ILE A 284 59.45 -11.34 10.97
C ILE A 284 60.68 -10.46 11.17
N SER A 285 61.84 -10.97 10.74
CA SER A 285 63.11 -10.24 10.69
C SER A 285 63.74 -10.39 9.31
N ALA A 286 64.09 -9.26 8.70
CA ALA A 286 64.82 -9.14 7.44
C ALA A 286 66.30 -8.76 7.67
#